data_AF-A0A7R8WRZ1-F1
#
_entry.id   AF-A0A7R8WRZ1-F1
#
_cell.length_a   1.000
_cell.length_b   1.000
_cell.length_c   1.000
_cell.angle_alpha   90.00
_cell.angle_beta   90.00
_cell.angle_gamma   90.00
#
_symmetry.space_group_name_H-M   'P 1'
#
loop_
_entity.id
_entity.type
_entity.pdbx_description
1 polymer ?
#
loop_
_entity_poly.entity_id
_entity_poly.type
_entity_poly.pdbx_seq_one_letter_code
_entity_poly.pdbx_strand_id
1 'polypeptide(L)'
;VVPSREKVEQYQALKSELEEMVAGINGEFGSINWTPIIYFYRSLPFNSLVELYNATDVGLLTPLRDGMNLVAKEFVACQTKKTGVLILSEMAGAAKELGESIIVNPNNIVEVANAIHLALSMPEEKAIERIDTMQGLLKTYNIHRWAHAFVDALKDTQTWRKNIEVKPHGLNKGTAAKTQLESDDYDFILAIGDDVTDEFMFKALPKESHTIKVGSGNSAATFQIEDHKA
;
A
#
# COMPACT_ATOMS: atom_id res chain seq x y z
N VAL A 1 7.25 20.43 11.12
CA VAL A 1 6.17 20.01 10.19
C VAL A 1 6.44 20.65 8.84
N VAL A 2 6.40 19.89 7.74
CA VAL A 2 6.49 20.48 6.40
C VAL A 2 5.20 21.27 6.17
N PRO A 3 5.27 22.57 5.80
CA PRO A 3 4.07 23.34 5.51
C PRO A 3 3.36 22.68 4.33
N SER A 4 2.27 21.98 4.62
CA SER A 4 1.36 21.43 3.62
C SER A 4 -0.02 21.94 3.99
N ARG A 5 -0.79 22.37 2.98
CA ARG A 5 -2.19 22.83 3.15
C ARG A 5 -2.36 24.09 4.03
N GLU A 6 -1.48 25.08 3.90
CA GLU A 6 -1.52 26.36 4.63
C GLU A 6 -2.82 27.17 4.47
N LYS A 7 -3.62 26.87 3.44
CA LYS A 7 -4.92 27.53 3.17
C LYS A 7 -6.10 26.93 3.94
N VAL A 8 -5.88 25.88 4.73
CA VAL A 8 -6.94 25.23 5.52
C VAL A 8 -6.93 25.84 6.92
N GLU A 9 -7.99 26.55 7.30
CA GLU A 9 -8.11 27.27 8.59
C GLU A 9 -7.79 26.38 9.80
N GLN A 10 -8.18 25.10 9.75
CA GLN A 10 -7.91 24.12 10.80
C GLN A 10 -6.41 23.93 11.06
N TYR A 11 -5.56 24.01 10.03
CA TYR A 11 -4.11 23.90 10.19
C TYR A 11 -3.51 25.15 10.83
N GLN A 12 -4.09 26.32 10.57
CA GLN A 12 -3.64 27.58 11.18
C GLN A 12 -4.03 27.62 12.66
N ALA A 13 -5.26 27.20 13.00
CA ALA A 13 -5.69 27.10 14.39
C ALA A 13 -4.81 26.16 15.21
N LEU A 14 -4.54 24.95 14.68
CA LEU A 14 -3.66 23.98 15.34
C LEU A 14 -2.23 24.51 15.50
N LYS A 15 -1.73 25.26 14.52
CA LYS A 15 -0.41 25.89 14.61
C LYS A 15 -0.37 26.91 15.75
N SER A 16 -1.36 27.79 15.85
CA SER A 16 -1.42 28.80 16.92
C SER A 16 -1.49 28.14 18.29
N GLU A 17 -2.31 27.10 18.45
CA GLU A 17 -2.41 26.32 19.68
C GLU A 17 -1.07 25.69 20.08
N LEU A 18 -0.34 25.11 19.11
CA LEU A 18 1.01 24.58 19.33
C LEU A 18 2.00 25.67 19.76
N GLU A 19 2.01 26.82 19.09
CA GLU A 19 2.91 27.93 19.43
C GLU A 19 2.64 28.48 20.84
N GLU A 20 1.37 28.56 21.24
CA GLU A 20 0.96 28.94 22.59
C GLU A 20 1.43 27.92 23.65
N MET A 21 1.23 26.62 23.40
CA MET A 21 1.72 25.57 24.31
C MET A 21 3.25 25.58 24.45
N VAL A 22 3.98 25.73 23.34
CA VAL A 22 5.44 25.82 23.34
C VAL A 22 5.90 27.04 24.15
N ALA A 23 5.25 28.19 23.96
CA ALA A 23 5.55 29.41 24.71
C ALA A 23 5.26 29.24 26.21
N GLY A 24 4.14 28.62 26.57
CA GLY A 24 3.77 28.33 27.96
C GLY A 24 4.81 27.46 28.66
N ILE A 25 5.18 26.33 28.05
CA ILE A 25 6.19 25.40 28.60
C ILE A 25 7.56 26.08 28.72
N ASN A 26 7.99 26.81 27.69
CA ASN A 26 9.26 27.52 27.74
C ASN A 26 9.26 28.66 28.76
N GLY A 27 8.11 29.30 29.01
CA GLY A 27 7.96 30.33 30.05
C GLY A 27 8.02 29.75 31.46
N GLU A 28 7.47 28.56 31.67
CA GLU A 28 7.45 27.88 32.96
C GLU A 28 8.78 27.21 33.31
N PHE A 29 9.40 26.50 32.36
CA PHE A 29 10.59 25.67 32.60
C PHE A 29 11.89 26.25 32.04
N GLY A 30 11.81 27.31 31.23
CA GLY A 30 12.98 27.94 30.63
C GLY A 30 13.79 28.78 31.60
N SER A 31 15.04 29.04 31.22
CA SER A 31 15.93 29.95 31.93
C SER A 31 16.71 30.83 30.94
N ILE A 32 17.49 31.79 31.45
CA ILE A 32 18.29 32.70 30.61
C ILE A 32 19.22 31.92 29.65
N ASN A 33 19.71 30.75 30.08
CA ASN A 33 20.69 29.96 29.33
C ASN A 33 20.12 28.67 28.73
N TRP A 34 18.80 28.42 28.85
CA TRP A 34 18.20 27.17 28.39
C TRP A 34 16.75 27.34 27.96
N THR A 35 16.46 26.85 26.75
CA THR A 35 15.10 26.79 26.19
C THR A 35 14.70 25.31 26.02
N PRO A 36 13.76 24.80 26.82
CA PRO A 36 13.39 23.39 26.83
C PRO A 36 12.85 22.86 25.49
N ILE A 37 11.98 23.62 24.82
CA ILE A 37 11.37 23.23 23.55
C ILE A 37 11.82 24.19 22.45
N ILE A 38 12.61 23.67 21.51
CA ILE A 38 12.99 24.36 20.28
C ILE A 38 12.06 23.91 19.16
N TYR A 39 11.10 24.76 18.80
CA TYR A 39 10.13 24.47 17.76
C TYR A 39 10.54 25.07 16.41
N PHE A 40 10.57 24.23 15.37
CA PHE A 40 10.85 24.66 13.99
C PHE A 40 9.65 24.40 13.06
N TYR A 41 9.08 25.49 12.53
CA TYR A 41 8.06 25.45 11.48
C TYR A 41 8.68 25.79 10.12
N ARG A 42 9.53 24.90 9.60
CA ARG A 42 10.13 25.01 8.26
C ARG A 42 10.45 23.64 7.69
N SER A 43 10.58 23.57 6.37
CA SER A 43 11.20 22.42 5.71
C SER A 43 12.71 22.43 5.98
N LEU A 44 13.28 21.25 6.20
CA LEU A 44 14.72 21.05 6.31
C LEU A 44 15.20 20.25 5.09
N PRO A 45 16.36 20.58 4.51
CA PRO A 45 16.98 19.75 3.48
C PRO A 45 17.23 18.33 3.99
N PHE A 46 17.20 17.36 3.09
CA PHE A 46 17.38 15.94 3.42
C PHE A 46 18.65 15.67 4.24
N ASN A 47 19.80 16.22 3.84
CA ASN A 47 21.07 16.02 4.54
C ASN A 47 21.02 16.55 5.99
N SER A 48 20.39 17.70 6.20
CA SER A 48 20.21 18.27 7.55
C SER A 48 19.30 17.41 8.44
N LEU A 49 18.29 16.75 7.85
CA LEU A 49 17.46 15.80 8.58
C LEU A 49 18.24 14.56 8.99
N VAL A 50 19.07 14.01 8.09
CA VAL A 50 19.93 12.85 8.40
C VAL A 50 20.89 13.16 9.55
N GLU A 51 21.53 14.33 9.50
CA GLU A 51 22.40 14.80 10.59
C GLU A 51 21.65 14.92 11.91
N LEU A 52 20.45 15.52 11.88
CA LEU A 52 19.61 15.67 13.06
C LEU A 52 19.19 14.31 13.63
N TYR A 53 18.77 13.36 12.78
CA TYR A 53 18.39 12.02 13.21
C TYR A 53 19.56 11.29 13.87
N ASN A 54 20.75 11.36 13.27
CA ASN A 54 21.94 10.69 13.83
C ASN A 54 22.45 11.35 15.13
N ALA A 55 22.15 12.63 15.36
CA ALA A 55 22.48 13.36 16.59
C ALA A 55 21.40 13.24 17.68
N THR A 56 20.23 12.69 17.36
CA THR A 56 19.11 12.58 18.31
C THR A 56 19.27 11.35 19.20
N ASP A 57 19.22 11.57 20.52
CA ASP A 57 19.23 10.48 21.52
C ASP A 57 17.88 9.76 21.62
N VAL A 58 16.76 10.48 21.52
CA VAL A 58 15.41 9.92 21.63
C VAL A 58 14.51 10.45 20.51
N GLY A 59 14.04 9.55 19.64
CA GLY A 59 13.03 9.86 18.63
C GLY A 59 11.62 9.61 19.18
N LEU A 60 10.84 10.68 19.38
CA LEU A 60 9.44 10.58 19.84
C LEU A 60 8.47 10.75 18.67
N LEU A 61 7.83 9.66 18.26
CA LEU A 61 6.88 9.64 17.14
C LEU A 61 5.54 9.08 17.59
N THR A 62 4.64 9.97 18.00
CA THR A 62 3.35 9.63 18.62
C THR A 62 2.14 10.04 17.79
N PRO A 63 2.00 9.65 16.51
CA PRO A 63 0.82 9.99 15.73
C PRO A 63 -0.43 9.30 16.32
N LEU A 64 -1.57 9.99 16.31
CA LEU A 64 -2.87 9.40 16.68
C LEU A 64 -3.34 8.35 15.68
N ARG A 65 -2.90 8.45 14.42
CA ARG A 65 -3.14 7.46 13.36
C ARG A 65 -2.16 7.68 12.22
N ASP A 66 -1.43 6.64 11.82
CA ASP A 66 -0.51 6.71 10.67
C ASP A 66 -0.47 5.35 9.96
N GLY A 67 -0.64 5.34 8.64
CA GLY A 67 -0.63 4.11 7.86
C GLY A 67 0.71 3.37 7.91
N MET A 68 1.83 4.10 8.10
CA MET A 68 3.15 3.50 8.27
C MET A 68 4.04 4.32 9.21
N ASN A 69 4.31 5.59 8.91
CA ASN A 69 5.40 6.39 9.48
C ASN A 69 6.80 6.00 8.96
N LEU A 70 7.22 6.64 7.86
CA LEU A 70 8.58 6.46 7.31
C LEU A 70 9.64 7.20 8.12
N VAL A 71 9.27 8.28 8.83
CA VAL A 71 10.19 9.03 9.70
C VAL A 71 10.76 8.13 10.80
N ALA A 72 9.96 7.22 11.35
CA ALA A 72 10.44 6.21 12.31
C ALA A 72 11.52 5.31 11.71
N LYS A 73 11.32 4.86 10.46
CA LYS A 73 12.28 4.02 9.73
C LYS A 73 13.55 4.80 9.37
N GLU A 74 13.41 6.06 8.95
CA GLU A 74 14.51 6.97 8.63
C GLU A 74 15.36 7.25 9.88
N PHE A 75 14.74 7.53 11.02
CA PHE A 75 15.44 7.69 12.30
C PHE A 75 16.30 6.46 12.60
N VAL A 76 15.71 5.27 12.63
CA VAL A 76 16.43 4.02 12.90
C VAL A 76 17.54 3.78 11.88
N ALA A 77 17.31 4.05 10.60
CA ALA A 77 18.31 3.88 9.55
C ALA A 77 19.50 4.83 9.70
N CYS A 78 19.28 6.04 10.24
CA CYS A 78 20.33 7.05 10.43
C CYS A 78 21.18 6.84 11.68
N GLN A 79 20.78 5.98 12.62
CA GLN A 79 21.48 5.74 13.89
C GLN A 79 22.79 4.96 13.69
N THR A 80 23.87 5.67 13.34
CA THR A 80 25.18 5.06 13.05
C THR A 80 25.88 4.53 14.30
N LYS A 81 25.76 5.23 15.43
CA LYS A 81 26.26 4.79 16.74
C LYS A 81 25.34 3.79 17.43
N LYS A 82 24.11 3.64 16.93
CA LYS A 82 23.05 2.76 17.47
C LYS A 82 22.61 3.08 18.90
N THR A 83 22.94 4.25 19.42
CA THR A 83 22.61 4.65 20.80
C THR A 83 21.25 5.32 20.93
N GLY A 84 20.63 5.73 19.81
CA GLY A 84 19.32 6.37 19.84
C GLY A 84 18.20 5.41 20.22
N VAL A 85 17.19 5.91 20.93
CA VAL A 85 16.00 5.15 21.34
C VAL A 85 14.78 5.67 20.60
N LEU A 86 14.00 4.77 20.01
CA LEU A 86 12.74 5.12 19.34
C LEU A 86 11.56 4.88 20.28
N ILE A 87 10.72 5.90 20.48
CA ILE A 87 9.39 5.81 21.09
C ILE A 87 8.37 5.97 19.97
N LEU A 88 7.47 5.00 19.83
CA LEU A 88 6.57 4.92 18.68
C LEU A 88 5.13 4.64 19.11
N SER A 89 4.18 5.37 18.51
CA SER A 89 2.75 5.09 18.68
C SER A 89 2.38 3.70 18.19
N GLU A 90 1.59 2.96 18.97
CA GLU A 90 0.93 1.73 18.51
C GLU A 90 -0.02 1.96 17.31
N MET A 91 -0.43 3.21 17.08
CA MET A 91 -1.30 3.61 15.96
C MET A 91 -0.54 3.85 14.65
N ALA A 92 0.79 3.74 14.66
CA ALA A 92 1.63 3.80 13.46
C ALA A 92 1.82 2.41 12.86
N GLY A 93 1.64 2.25 11.54
CA GLY A 93 1.86 0.97 10.87
C GLY A 93 3.27 0.39 11.07
N ALA A 94 4.29 1.24 11.21
CA ALA A 94 5.67 0.86 11.48
C ALA A 94 5.85 0.18 12.84
N ALA A 95 4.95 0.36 13.80
CA ALA A 95 5.00 -0.31 15.10
C ALA A 95 4.97 -1.85 14.96
N LYS A 96 4.35 -2.36 13.88
CA LYS A 96 4.34 -3.80 13.59
C LYS A 96 5.69 -4.36 13.13
N GLU A 97 6.55 -3.50 12.58
CA GLU A 97 7.88 -3.88 12.09
C GLU A 97 8.98 -3.47 13.08
N LEU A 98 8.83 -2.32 13.73
CA LEU A 98 9.79 -1.74 14.67
C LEU A 98 9.43 -2.14 16.11
N GLY A 99 9.23 -3.42 16.36
CA GLY A 99 8.76 -3.94 17.65
C GLY A 99 9.70 -3.70 18.83
N GLU A 100 11.00 -3.46 18.56
CA GLU A 100 11.99 -3.11 19.58
C GLU A 100 12.00 -1.63 19.97
N SER A 101 11.10 -0.83 19.40
CA SER A 101 10.82 0.52 19.92
C SER A 101 10.07 0.45 21.26
N ILE A 102 10.06 1.56 21.99
CA ILE A 102 9.15 1.71 23.13
C ILE A 102 7.79 2.08 22.56
N ILE A 103 6.91 1.08 22.47
CA ILE A 103 5.55 1.26 21.97
C ILE A 103 4.69 1.93 23.05
N VAL A 104 3.95 2.96 22.64
CA VAL A 104 3.08 3.74 23.53
C VAL A 104 1.69 3.98 22.91
N ASN A 105 0.66 4.05 23.75
CA ASN A 105 -0.61 4.66 23.36
C ASN A 105 -0.50 6.19 23.42
N PRO A 106 -0.63 6.91 22.28
CA PRO A 106 -0.46 8.36 22.25
C PRO A 106 -1.52 9.14 23.05
N ASN A 107 -2.66 8.52 23.38
CA ASN A 107 -3.70 9.14 24.20
C ASN A 107 -3.41 9.02 25.71
N ASN A 108 -2.39 8.26 26.10
CA ASN A 108 -2.00 8.06 27.49
C ASN A 108 -0.76 8.91 27.80
N ILE A 109 -0.98 10.13 28.29
CA ILE A 109 0.09 11.10 28.57
C ILE A 109 1.10 10.55 29.60
N VAL A 110 0.62 9.82 30.61
CA VAL A 110 1.48 9.24 31.66
C VAL A 110 2.40 8.17 31.08
N GLU A 111 1.88 7.34 30.19
CA GLU A 111 2.67 6.31 29.50
C GLU A 111 3.73 6.94 28.59
N VAL A 112 3.37 7.99 27.83
CA VAL A 112 4.34 8.74 27.01
C VAL A 112 5.44 9.37 27.88
N ALA A 113 5.08 9.99 29.01
CA ALA A 113 6.05 10.57 29.93
C ALA A 113 7.00 9.52 30.52
N ASN A 114 6.46 8.38 30.94
CA ASN A 114 7.25 7.25 31.45
C ASN A 114 8.17 6.67 30.36
N ALA A 115 7.70 6.60 29.11
CA ALA A 115 8.50 6.15 27.97
C ALA A 115 9.66 7.11 27.69
N ILE A 116 9.44 8.43 27.76
CA ILE A 116 10.52 9.42 27.63
C ILE A 116 11.56 9.23 28.74
N HIS A 117 11.12 9.07 29.99
CA HIS A 117 12.03 8.81 31.11
C HIS A 117 12.83 7.53 30.93
N LEU A 118 12.17 6.44 30.52
CA LEU A 118 12.80 5.15 30.24
C LEU A 118 13.83 5.26 29.11
N ALA A 119 13.48 5.96 28.02
CA ALA A 119 14.37 6.15 26.87
C ALA A 119 15.64 6.91 27.26
N LEU A 120 15.50 8.02 28.00
CA LEU A 120 16.62 8.84 28.45
C LEU A 120 17.51 8.13 29.50
N SER A 121 16.94 7.15 30.22
CA SER A 121 17.65 6.37 31.24
C SER A 121 18.11 4.99 30.75
N MET A 122 17.95 4.71 29.45
CA MET A 122 18.26 3.40 28.89
C MET A 122 19.78 3.16 28.85
N PRO A 123 20.28 2.00 29.35
CA PRO A 123 21.67 1.62 29.17
C PRO A 123 22.05 1.53 27.69
N GLU A 124 23.25 1.99 27.35
CA GLU A 124 23.73 2.08 25.97
C GLU A 124 23.71 0.71 25.27
N GLU A 125 24.07 -0.35 25.98
CA GLU A 125 24.07 -1.71 25.44
C GLU A 125 22.67 -2.15 24.98
N LYS A 126 21.63 -1.78 25.73
CA LYS A 126 20.24 -2.10 25.39
C LYS A 126 19.74 -1.25 24.22
N ALA A 127 20.15 0.01 24.14
CA ALA A 127 19.79 0.87 23.01
C ALA A 127 20.40 0.32 21.71
N ILE A 128 21.67 -0.09 21.76
CA ILE A 128 22.39 -0.71 20.63
C ILE A 128 21.69 -1.98 20.17
N GLU A 129 21.33 -2.89 21.08
CA GLU A 129 20.61 -4.14 20.75
C GLU A 129 19.29 -3.87 20.01
N ARG A 130 18.50 -2.90 20.52
CA ARG A 130 17.21 -2.52 19.93
C ARG A 130 17.38 -1.93 18.53
N ILE A 131 18.29 -0.98 18.35
CA ILE A 131 18.55 -0.38 17.04
C ILE A 131 19.09 -1.41 16.05
N ASP A 132 20.02 -2.27 16.46
CA ASP A 132 20.61 -3.28 15.57
C ASP A 132 19.54 -4.23 15.02
N THR A 133 18.66 -4.70 15.91
CA THR A 133 17.53 -5.57 15.54
C THR A 133 16.62 -4.87 14.52
N MET A 134 16.22 -3.62 14.79
CA MET A 134 15.36 -2.87 13.86
C MET A 134 16.06 -2.56 12.54
N GLN A 135 17.35 -2.22 12.54
CA GLN A 135 18.13 -2.03 11.30
C GLN A 135 18.22 -3.31 10.48
N GLY A 136 18.35 -4.47 11.13
CA GLY A 136 18.29 -5.78 10.47
C GLY A 136 16.96 -6.02 9.75
N LEU A 137 15.85 -5.67 10.39
CA LEU A 137 14.51 -5.74 9.79
C LEU A 137 14.37 -4.79 8.60
N LEU A 138 14.83 -3.54 8.73
CA LEU A 138 14.77 -2.56 7.63
C LEU A 138 15.59 -2.98 6.40
N LYS A 139 16.75 -3.60 6.59
CA LYS A 139 17.56 -4.17 5.50
C LYS A 139 16.80 -5.30 4.78
N THR A 140 16.09 -6.12 5.54
CA THR A 140 15.36 -7.30 5.06
C THR A 140 14.04 -6.94 4.38
N TYR A 141 13.34 -5.91 4.87
CA TYR A 141 12.03 -5.45 4.41
C TYR A 141 12.12 -4.03 3.83
N ASN A 142 12.94 -3.89 2.80
CA ASN A 142 13.15 -2.62 2.11
C ASN A 142 12.09 -2.34 1.03
N ILE A 143 12.16 -1.14 0.45
CA ILE A 143 11.22 -0.66 -0.58
C ILE A 143 11.20 -1.55 -1.84
N HIS A 144 12.34 -2.13 -2.22
CA HIS A 144 12.41 -3.03 -3.38
C HIS A 144 11.61 -4.30 -3.12
N ARG A 145 11.73 -4.88 -1.93
CA ARG A 145 10.96 -6.07 -1.55
C ARG A 145 9.46 -5.81 -1.53
N TRP A 146 9.04 -4.65 -1.00
CA TRP A 146 7.64 -4.23 -1.05
C TRP A 146 7.14 -4.10 -2.50
N ALA A 147 7.90 -3.43 -3.37
CA ALA A 147 7.53 -3.22 -4.76
C ALA A 147 7.43 -4.55 -5.53
N HIS A 148 8.40 -5.46 -5.33
CA HIS A 148 8.36 -6.79 -5.92
C HIS A 148 7.14 -7.59 -5.47
N ALA A 149 6.92 -7.68 -4.15
CA ALA A 149 5.76 -8.40 -3.61
C ALA A 149 4.42 -7.86 -4.15
N PHE A 150 4.30 -6.54 -4.29
CA PHE A 150 3.11 -5.91 -4.86
C PHE A 150 2.92 -6.26 -6.34
N VAL A 151 3.98 -6.13 -7.15
CA VAL A 151 3.93 -6.44 -8.59
C VAL A 151 3.69 -7.93 -8.82
N ASP A 152 4.30 -8.80 -8.04
CA ASP A 152 4.12 -10.24 -8.15
C ASP A 152 2.69 -10.65 -7.79
N ALA A 153 2.13 -10.10 -6.71
CA ALA A 153 0.71 -10.29 -6.37
C ALA A 153 -0.23 -9.80 -7.50
N LEU A 154 0.09 -8.68 -8.16
CA LEU A 154 -0.69 -8.21 -9.32
C LEU A 154 -0.60 -9.17 -10.52
N LYS A 155 0.59 -9.70 -10.82
CA LYS A 155 0.77 -10.69 -11.89
C LYS A 155 0.01 -11.98 -11.59
N ASP A 156 0.04 -12.44 -10.34
CA ASP A 156 -0.72 -13.61 -9.92
C ASP A 156 -2.22 -13.42 -10.19
N THR A 157 -2.77 -12.23 -9.89
CA THR A 157 -4.20 -11.97 -10.19
C THR A 157 -4.54 -12.00 -11.68
N GLN A 158 -3.61 -11.66 -12.59
CA GLN A 158 -3.85 -11.80 -14.03
C GLN A 158 -3.90 -13.27 -14.46
N THR A 159 -3.09 -14.11 -13.84
CA THR A 159 -3.05 -15.57 -14.10
C THR A 159 -4.31 -16.26 -13.56
N TRP A 160 -4.92 -15.72 -12.50
CA TRP A 160 -6.16 -16.22 -11.89
C TRP A 160 -7.46 -15.77 -12.56
N ARG A 161 -7.42 -15.23 -13.78
CA ARG A 161 -8.60 -15.04 -14.64
C ARG A 161 -9.13 -16.38 -15.17
N LYS A 162 -9.52 -17.30 -14.29
CA LYS A 162 -10.47 -18.36 -14.65
C LYS A 162 -11.84 -17.70 -14.75
N ASN A 163 -12.28 -17.42 -15.97
CA ASN A 163 -13.66 -17.01 -16.22
C ASN A 163 -14.57 -18.16 -15.74
N ILE A 164 -15.28 -17.95 -14.63
CA ILE A 164 -16.36 -18.85 -14.22
C ILE A 164 -17.58 -18.42 -15.02
N GLU A 165 -17.88 -19.16 -16.08
CA GLU A 165 -19.09 -18.97 -16.86
C GLU A 165 -20.21 -19.81 -16.25
N VAL A 166 -21.24 -19.15 -15.70
CA VAL A 166 -22.43 -19.82 -15.15
C VAL A 166 -23.53 -19.77 -16.20
N LYS A 167 -23.93 -20.94 -16.70
CA LYS A 167 -25.05 -21.11 -17.63
C LYS A 167 -26.08 -22.08 -17.04
N PRO A 168 -27.39 -21.83 -17.22
CA PRO A 168 -28.41 -22.84 -16.88
C PRO A 168 -28.15 -24.14 -17.66
N HIS A 169 -28.39 -25.28 -17.01
CA HIS A 169 -28.17 -26.58 -17.64
C HIS A 169 -28.99 -26.72 -18.93
N GLY A 170 -28.32 -26.97 -20.06
CA GLY A 170 -28.95 -27.12 -21.38
C GLY A 170 -28.96 -25.85 -22.27
N LEU A 171 -28.60 -24.68 -21.72
CA LEU A 171 -28.46 -23.44 -22.49
C LEU A 171 -27.03 -23.25 -22.97
N ASN A 172 -26.82 -23.34 -24.29
CA ASN A 172 -25.57 -23.02 -24.96
C ASN A 172 -25.84 -22.18 -26.23
N LYS A 173 -24.77 -21.73 -26.90
CA LYS A 173 -24.88 -20.90 -28.12
C LYS A 173 -25.70 -21.58 -29.22
N GLY A 174 -25.62 -22.91 -29.35
CA GLY A 174 -26.43 -23.68 -30.29
C GLY A 174 -27.92 -23.71 -29.95
N THR A 175 -28.27 -23.91 -28.67
CA THR A 175 -29.67 -23.84 -28.23
C THR A 175 -30.26 -22.45 -28.49
N ALA A 176 -29.50 -21.39 -28.18
CA ALA A 176 -29.92 -20.02 -28.41
C ALA A 176 -30.08 -19.69 -29.90
N ALA A 177 -29.12 -20.10 -30.74
CA ALA A 177 -29.20 -19.91 -32.19
C ALA A 177 -30.43 -20.60 -32.78
N LYS A 178 -30.73 -21.83 -32.33
CA LYS A 178 -31.91 -22.56 -32.79
C LYS A 178 -33.21 -21.87 -32.41
N THR A 179 -33.34 -21.40 -31.17
CA THR A 179 -34.52 -20.63 -30.73
C THR A 179 -34.72 -19.36 -31.55
N GLN A 180 -33.63 -18.67 -31.91
CA GLN A 180 -33.71 -17.47 -32.74
C GLN A 180 -34.16 -17.81 -34.17
N LEU A 181 -33.64 -18.88 -34.77
CA LEU A 181 -34.02 -19.32 -36.11
C LEU A 181 -35.47 -19.84 -36.18
N GLU A 182 -36.02 -20.34 -35.09
CA GLU A 182 -37.44 -20.74 -35.03
C GLU A 182 -38.39 -19.54 -34.90
N SER A 183 -37.87 -18.34 -34.60
CA SER A 183 -38.68 -17.15 -34.33
C SER A 183 -38.98 -16.30 -35.56
N ASP A 184 -38.21 -16.45 -36.64
CA ASP A 184 -38.36 -15.65 -37.87
C ASP A 184 -37.78 -16.40 -39.07
N ASP A 185 -38.21 -16.04 -40.28
CA ASP A 185 -37.68 -16.58 -41.52
C ASP A 185 -36.50 -15.75 -42.00
N TYR A 186 -35.35 -16.40 -42.22
CA TYR A 186 -34.12 -15.74 -42.64
C TYR A 186 -33.70 -16.20 -44.04
N ASP A 187 -33.54 -15.25 -44.97
CA ASP A 187 -33.05 -15.52 -46.33
C ASP A 187 -31.53 -15.83 -46.38
N PHE A 188 -30.80 -15.46 -45.32
CA PHE A 188 -29.36 -15.67 -45.21
C PHE A 188 -28.91 -15.81 -43.77
N ILE A 189 -28.07 -16.81 -43.48
CA ILE A 189 -27.53 -17.09 -42.14
C ILE A 189 -26.01 -17.16 -42.23
N LEU A 190 -25.32 -16.29 -41.47
CA LEU A 190 -23.87 -16.27 -41.31
C LEU A 190 -23.52 -16.40 -39.82
N ALA A 191 -22.64 -17.35 -39.49
CA ALA A 191 -22.11 -17.50 -38.14
C ALA A 191 -20.59 -17.60 -38.15
N ILE A 192 -19.94 -16.82 -37.31
CA ILE A 192 -18.49 -16.75 -37.18
C ILE A 192 -18.14 -16.98 -35.71
N GLY A 193 -17.13 -17.79 -35.45
CA GLY A 193 -16.73 -18.12 -34.08
C GLY A 193 -15.33 -18.70 -33.97
N ASP A 194 -14.71 -18.54 -32.81
CA ASP A 194 -13.31 -18.83 -32.52
C ASP A 194 -13.15 -19.83 -31.36
N ASP A 195 -14.18 -20.03 -30.54
CA ASP A 195 -14.09 -20.85 -29.34
C ASP A 195 -14.72 -22.25 -29.52
N VAL A 196 -14.60 -23.10 -28.49
CA VAL A 196 -15.16 -24.47 -28.47
C VAL A 196 -16.69 -24.44 -28.32
N THR A 197 -17.25 -23.37 -27.76
CA THR A 197 -18.70 -23.24 -27.60
C THR A 197 -19.41 -22.91 -28.90
N ASP A 198 -18.74 -22.23 -29.83
CA ASP A 198 -19.22 -21.95 -31.18
C ASP A 198 -19.42 -23.23 -32.01
N GLU A 199 -18.70 -24.31 -31.67
CA GLU A 199 -18.91 -25.61 -32.31
C GLU A 199 -20.32 -26.16 -32.08
N PHE A 200 -20.93 -25.88 -30.93
CA PHE A 200 -22.33 -26.23 -30.69
C PHE A 200 -23.28 -25.38 -31.53
N MET A 201 -22.92 -24.12 -31.81
CA MET A 201 -23.67 -23.26 -32.71
C MET A 201 -23.57 -23.75 -34.15
N PHE A 202 -22.36 -23.99 -34.67
CA PHE A 202 -22.17 -24.46 -36.05
C PHE A 202 -22.94 -25.77 -36.33
N LYS A 203 -22.95 -26.71 -35.38
CA LYS A 203 -23.68 -27.98 -35.51
C LYS A 203 -25.21 -27.83 -35.45
N ALA A 204 -25.71 -26.78 -34.79
CA ALA A 204 -27.13 -26.54 -34.62
C ALA A 204 -27.75 -25.75 -35.78
N LEU A 205 -26.93 -25.04 -36.56
CA LEU A 205 -27.39 -24.26 -37.70
C LEU A 205 -27.75 -25.14 -38.91
N PRO A 206 -28.72 -24.73 -39.76
CA PRO A 206 -29.05 -25.41 -41.01
C PRO A 206 -27.82 -25.58 -41.91
N LYS A 207 -27.80 -26.63 -42.75
CA LYS A 207 -26.66 -26.95 -43.63
C LYS A 207 -26.39 -25.87 -44.67
N GLU A 208 -27.41 -25.08 -45.00
CA GLU A 208 -27.39 -23.96 -45.92
C GLU A 208 -26.72 -22.70 -45.32
N SER A 209 -26.45 -22.72 -44.01
CA SER A 209 -25.82 -21.60 -43.30
C SER A 209 -24.34 -21.47 -43.66
N HIS A 210 -23.87 -20.24 -43.78
CA HIS A 210 -22.45 -19.95 -43.96
C HIS A 210 -21.79 -19.89 -42.59
N THR A 211 -20.94 -20.86 -42.28
CA THR A 211 -20.27 -20.94 -40.97
C THR A 211 -18.75 -20.82 -41.16
N ILE A 212 -18.12 -19.98 -40.33
CA ILE A 212 -16.68 -19.68 -40.42
C ILE A 212 -16.02 -19.89 -39.06
N LYS A 213 -15.03 -20.78 -39.00
CA LYS A 213 -14.12 -20.91 -37.86
C LYS A 213 -13.00 -19.90 -37.99
N VAL A 214 -12.76 -19.13 -36.93
CA VAL A 214 -11.57 -18.28 -36.79
C VAL A 214 -10.52 -19.04 -35.96
N GLY A 215 -9.30 -19.11 -36.49
CA GLY A 215 -8.20 -19.85 -35.87
C GLY A 215 -8.10 -21.31 -36.30
N SER A 216 -7.03 -21.97 -35.85
CA SER A 216 -6.70 -23.35 -36.22
C SER A 216 -7.44 -24.40 -35.38
N GLY A 217 -7.69 -25.58 -35.95
CA GLY A 217 -8.25 -26.73 -35.24
C GLY A 217 -9.42 -27.37 -35.99
N ASN A 218 -9.89 -28.51 -35.48
CA ASN A 218 -11.07 -29.19 -36.03
C ASN A 218 -12.32 -28.40 -35.70
N SER A 219 -13.16 -28.15 -36.70
CA SER A 219 -14.41 -27.43 -36.55
C SER A 219 -15.53 -28.06 -37.37
N ALA A 220 -16.77 -27.86 -36.93
CA ALA A 220 -17.99 -28.15 -37.70
C ALA A 220 -18.35 -27.01 -38.68
N ALA A 221 -17.63 -25.90 -38.66
CA ALA A 221 -17.81 -24.81 -39.63
C ALA A 221 -17.42 -25.24 -41.05
N THR A 222 -18.10 -24.68 -42.06
CA THR A 222 -17.86 -24.96 -43.48
C THR A 222 -16.57 -24.31 -43.99
N PHE A 223 -16.23 -23.13 -43.46
CA PHE A 223 -15.04 -22.39 -43.81
C PHE A 223 -14.15 -22.16 -42.59
N GLN A 224 -12.86 -21.97 -42.82
CA GLN A 224 -11.89 -21.66 -41.78
C GLN A 224 -10.98 -20.53 -42.25
N ILE A 225 -10.72 -19.59 -41.35
CA ILE A 225 -9.77 -18.49 -41.56
C ILE A 225 -8.74 -18.49 -40.44
N GLU A 226 -7.51 -18.10 -40.75
CA GLU A 226 -6.46 -17.97 -39.74
C GLU A 226 -6.77 -16.81 -38.78
N ASP A 227 -6.41 -16.99 -37.50
CA ASP A 227 -6.52 -15.93 -36.50
C ASP A 227 -5.44 -14.87 -36.80
N HIS A 228 -5.84 -13.61 -36.95
CA HIS A 228 -4.89 -12.50 -37.03
C HIS A 228 -4.35 -12.24 -35.62
N LYS A 229 -3.28 -12.96 -35.26
CA LYS A 229 -2.36 -12.54 -34.21
C LYS A 229 -0.94 -12.67 -34.72
N ALA A 230 -0.44 -11.57 -35.27
CA ALA A 230 0.98 -11.19 -35.22
C ALA A 230 1.29 -10.58 -33.84
#